data_AF-A0A2K1YBL0-F1
#
_entry.id   AF-A0A2K1YBL0-F1
#
_cell.length_a   1.000
_cell.length_b   1.000
_cell.length_c   1.000
_cell.angle_alpha   90.00
_cell.angle_beta   90.00
_cell.angle_gamma   90.00
#
_symmetry.space_group_name_H-M   'P 1'
#
loop_
_entity.id
_entity.type
_entity.pdbx_description
1 polymer ?
#
loop_
_entity_poly.entity_id
_entity_poly.type
_entity_poly.pdbx_seq_one_letter_code
_entity_poly.pdbx_strand_id
1 'polypeptide(L)'
;MSVDMKAFCKLPNLGLFQLNYVQFSGRCEHLSKELKWLYWHGFTLEFIPDDLYPGSLLLDRLKFLNCSHSHFLRQTPDFSKLPDLAVEV
;
A
#
# COMPACT_ATOMS: atom_id res chain seq x y z
N MET A 1 8.75 -6.09 -13.69
CA MET A 1 9.62 -6.62 -12.61
C MET A 1 8.75 -6.79 -11.38
N SER A 2 8.77 -7.97 -10.75
CA SER A 2 8.04 -8.22 -9.51
C SER A 2 8.97 -8.02 -8.32
N VAL A 3 8.46 -7.39 -7.27
CA VAL A 3 9.17 -7.15 -6.02
C VAL A 3 8.51 -8.00 -4.94
N ASP A 4 9.31 -8.83 -4.23
CA ASP A 4 8.80 -9.60 -3.09
C ASP A 4 8.68 -8.69 -1.86
N MET A 5 7.45 -8.48 -1.39
CA MET A 5 7.21 -7.64 -0.21
C MET A 5 7.88 -8.18 1.05
N LYS A 6 8.19 -9.49 1.12
CA LYS A 6 8.89 -10.10 2.27
C LYS A 6 10.25 -9.47 2.55
N ALA A 7 10.91 -8.93 1.52
CA ALA A 7 12.18 -8.23 1.69
C ALA A 7 12.04 -6.96 2.55
N PHE A 8 10.85 -6.36 2.59
CA PHE A 8 10.60 -5.08 3.25
C PHE A 8 9.93 -5.23 4.61
N CYS A 9 9.27 -6.36 4.89
CA CYS A 9 8.64 -6.62 6.20
C CYS A 9 9.62 -6.60 7.40
N LYS A 10 10.94 -6.61 7.14
CA LYS A 10 12.00 -6.56 8.16
C LYS A 10 12.64 -5.18 8.32
N LEU A 11 12.06 -4.12 7.74
CA LEU A 11 12.59 -2.75 7.83
C LEU A 11 11.89 -2.00 8.97
N PRO A 12 12.46 -2.00 10.20
CA PRO A 12 11.74 -1.54 11.40
C PRO A 12 11.37 -0.04 11.35
N ASN A 13 12.11 0.77 10.59
CA ASN A 13 11.94 2.22 10.54
C ASN A 13 11.46 2.72 9.17
N LEU A 14 10.82 1.84 8.38
CA LEU A 14 10.30 2.22 7.07
C LEU A 14 9.10 3.16 7.22
N GLY A 15 9.34 4.47 7.09
CA GLY A 15 8.30 5.49 7.14
C GLY A 15 7.68 5.81 5.78
N LEU A 16 8.48 5.70 4.72
CA LEU A 16 8.10 5.94 3.34
C LEU A 16 8.44 4.70 2.51
N PHE A 17 7.47 4.21 1.76
CA PHE A 17 7.68 3.17 0.78
C PHE A 17 7.17 3.63 -0.59
N GLN A 18 8.09 3.77 -1.54
CA GLN A 18 7.81 4.31 -2.87
C GLN A 18 8.15 3.30 -3.96
N LEU A 19 7.16 3.07 -4.82
CA LEU A 19 7.16 2.03 -5.83
C LEU A 19 6.46 2.56 -7.07
N ASN A 20 7.19 2.56 -8.18
CA ASN A 20 6.73 3.11 -9.44
C ASN A 20 6.76 2.00 -10.49
N TYR A 21 5.61 1.69 -11.08
CA TYR A 21 5.48 0.72 -12.18
C TYR A 21 6.01 -0.69 -11.85
N VAL A 22 5.94 -1.10 -10.58
CA VAL A 22 6.35 -2.43 -10.11
C VAL A 22 5.17 -3.22 -9.57
N GLN A 23 5.18 -4.52 -9.84
CA GLN A 23 4.23 -5.48 -9.29
C GLN A 23 4.73 -6.00 -7.95
N PHE A 24 3.79 -6.35 -7.08
CA PHE A 24 4.10 -7.14 -5.89
C PHE A 24 3.96 -8.62 -6.15
N SER A 25 4.81 -9.35 -5.45
CA SER A 25 4.64 -10.77 -5.17
C SER A 25 4.82 -11.00 -3.68
N GLY A 26 4.22 -12.08 -3.18
CA GLY A 26 4.30 -12.42 -1.77
C GLY A 26 3.36 -11.59 -0.90
N ARG A 27 2.93 -12.18 0.21
CA ARG A 27 2.17 -11.48 1.25
C ARG A 27 3.13 -10.82 2.22
N CYS A 28 2.77 -9.65 2.71
CA CYS A 28 3.46 -9.02 3.82
C CYS A 28 2.45 -8.74 4.93
N GLU A 29 2.43 -9.60 5.93
CA GLU A 29 1.53 -9.42 7.08
C GLU A 29 1.87 -8.12 7.85
N HIS A 30 3.12 -7.65 7.77
CA HIS A 30 3.62 -6.47 8.48
C HIS A 30 4.75 -5.73 7.70
N LEU A 31 4.41 -4.73 6.89
CA LEU A 31 5.32 -3.95 6.03
C LEU A 31 6.20 -2.99 6.85
N SER A 32 5.63 -2.38 7.88
CA SER A 32 6.28 -1.79 9.05
C SER A 32 5.21 -1.03 9.83
N LYS A 33 5.27 -1.04 11.17
CA LYS A 33 4.36 -0.23 12.00
C LYS A 33 4.64 1.28 11.89
N GLU A 34 5.79 1.65 11.34
CA GLU A 34 6.20 3.05 11.19
C GLU A 34 5.82 3.64 9.83
N LEU A 35 5.22 2.85 8.93
CA LEU A 35 4.86 3.29 7.59
C LEU A 35 3.76 4.35 7.64
N LYS A 36 4.07 5.53 7.08
CA LYS A 36 3.17 6.68 6.99
C LYS A 36 2.81 7.02 5.56
N TRP A 37 3.70 6.74 4.62
CA TRP A 37 3.52 7.08 3.20
C TRP A 37 3.75 5.87 2.33
N LEU A 38 2.73 5.47 1.58
CA LEU A 38 2.82 4.44 0.56
C LEU A 38 2.53 5.08 -0.80
N TYR A 39 3.58 5.22 -1.60
CA TYR A 39 3.45 5.59 -3.01
C TYR A 39 3.54 4.32 -3.83
N TRP A 40 2.44 3.98 -4.49
CA TRP A 40 2.31 2.81 -5.32
C TRP A 40 1.74 3.19 -6.68
N HIS A 41 2.51 4.03 -7.37
CA HIS A 41 2.13 4.65 -8.63
C HIS A 41 2.26 3.65 -9.78
N GLY A 42 1.23 3.58 -10.63
CA GLY A 42 1.23 2.75 -11.83
C GLY A 42 1.26 1.25 -11.58
N PHE A 43 0.65 0.75 -10.50
CA PHE A 43 0.57 -0.69 -10.26
C PHE A 43 -0.48 -1.34 -11.18
N THR A 44 -0.26 -2.61 -11.51
CA THR A 44 -1.01 -3.29 -12.57
C THR A 44 -2.07 -4.28 -12.09
N LEU A 45 -2.37 -4.31 -10.79
CA LEU A 45 -3.43 -5.19 -10.27
C LEU A 45 -4.79 -4.51 -10.44
N GLU A 46 -5.82 -5.33 -10.63
CA GLU A 46 -7.19 -4.83 -10.77
C GLU A 46 -7.80 -4.34 -9.45
N PHE A 47 -7.20 -4.74 -8.33
CA PHE A 47 -7.69 -4.50 -6.98
C PHE A 47 -6.55 -4.14 -6.04
N ILE A 48 -6.85 -3.33 -5.03
CA ILE A 48 -5.96 -3.15 -3.88
C ILE A 48 -5.86 -4.48 -3.12
N PRO A 49 -4.67 -4.92 -2.67
CA PRO A 49 -4.54 -6.12 -1.84
C PRO A 49 -5.27 -5.99 -0.49
N ASP A 50 -5.79 -7.11 0.03
CA ASP A 50 -6.49 -7.19 1.33
C ASP A 50 -5.68 -6.59 2.49
N ASP A 51 -4.36 -6.73 2.40
CA ASP A 51 -3.38 -6.15 3.32
C ASP A 51 -3.51 -4.62 3.44
N LEU A 52 -4.12 -3.93 2.48
CA LEU A 52 -4.39 -2.49 2.47
C LEU A 52 -5.88 -2.15 2.60
N TYR A 53 -6.71 -3.06 3.13
CA TYR A 53 -8.10 -2.74 3.48
C TYR A 53 -8.20 -2.16 4.90
N PRO A 54 -9.18 -1.25 5.13
CA PRO A 54 -9.50 -0.77 6.47
C PRO A 54 -9.69 -1.92 7.47
N GLY A 55 -8.96 -1.85 8.59
CA GLY A 55 -8.94 -2.92 9.60
C GLY A 55 -7.72 -3.84 9.49
N SER A 56 -6.88 -3.70 8.47
CA SER A 56 -5.56 -4.33 8.46
C SER A 56 -4.60 -3.59 9.40
N LEU A 57 -3.71 -4.34 10.05
CA LEU A 57 -2.65 -3.80 10.92
C LEU A 57 -1.63 -2.93 10.15
N LEU A 58 -1.65 -2.97 8.82
CA LEU A 58 -0.76 -2.18 7.96
C LEU A 58 -1.21 -0.73 7.82
N LEU A 59 -2.50 -0.43 8.03
CA LEU A 59 -3.05 0.91 7.85
C LEU A 59 -3.12 1.74 9.12
N ASP A 60 -2.85 1.16 10.30
CA ASP A 60 -3.00 1.83 11.59
C ASP A 60 -2.27 3.18 11.68
N ARG A 61 -1.15 3.33 10.95
CA ARG A 61 -0.34 4.55 10.92
C ARG A 61 -0.24 5.23 9.56
N LEU A 62 -0.83 4.64 8.53
CA LEU A 62 -0.74 5.17 7.18
C LEU A 62 -1.48 6.50 7.09
N LYS A 63 -0.81 7.53 6.58
CA LYS A 63 -1.35 8.88 6.39
C LYS A 63 -1.58 9.22 4.93
N PHE A 64 -0.87 8.54 4.02
CA PHE A 64 -0.99 8.76 2.61
C PHE A 64 -0.88 7.46 1.81
N LEU A 65 -1.81 7.25 0.90
CA LEU A 65 -1.81 6.18 -0.09
C LEU A 65 -1.94 6.81 -1.48
N ASN A 66 -0.92 6.66 -2.31
CA ASN A 66 -1.01 7.00 -3.72
C ASN A 66 -1.06 5.71 -4.54
N CYS A 67 -2.12 5.58 -5.32
CA CYS A 67 -2.36 4.54 -6.31
C CYS A 67 -2.54 5.15 -7.71
N SER A 68 -2.09 6.40 -7.92
CA SER A 68 -2.33 7.12 -9.16
C SER A 68 -1.66 6.43 -10.35
N HIS A 69 -2.23 6.62 -11.54
CA HIS A 69 -1.79 5.98 -12.79
C HIS A 69 -1.94 4.44 -12.83
N SER A 70 -2.66 3.85 -11.88
CA SER A 70 -2.95 2.41 -11.87
C SER A 70 -4.15 2.11 -12.78
N HIS A 71 -3.91 2.14 -14.10
CA HIS A 71 -4.97 2.06 -15.13
C HIS A 71 -5.83 0.79 -15.09
N PHE A 72 -5.36 -0.26 -14.41
CA PHE A 72 -6.11 -1.51 -14.26
C PHE A 72 -6.97 -1.54 -12.99
N LEU A 73 -6.78 -0.60 -12.06
CA LEU A 73 -7.51 -0.56 -10.79
C LEU A 73 -9.00 -0.30 -11.03
N ARG A 74 -9.83 -1.29 -10.75
CA ARG A 74 -11.29 -1.23 -10.98
C ARG A 74 -12.06 -0.87 -9.73
N GLN A 75 -11.54 -1.22 -8.56
CA GLN A 75 -12.22 -1.01 -7.28
C GLN A 75 -11.20 -0.71 -6.17
N THR A 76 -11.64 0.11 -5.22
CA THR A 76 -10.90 0.42 -4.00
C THR A 76 -11.73 0.08 -2.77
N PRO A 77 -11.10 -0.20 -1.62
CA PRO A 77 -11.79 -0.24 -0.34
C PRO A 77 -12.48 1.10 -0.04
N ASP A 78 -13.50 1.04 0.81
CA ASP A 78 -14.08 2.25 1.41
C ASP A 78 -13.16 2.77 2.53
N PHE A 79 -12.36 3.79 2.22
CA PHE A 79 -11.46 4.42 3.17
C PHE A 79 -12.15 5.44 4.09
N SER A 80 -13.48 5.64 4.01
CA SER A 80 -14.21 6.62 4.84
C SER A 80 -14.03 6.43 6.35
N LYS A 81 -13.70 5.20 6.78
CA LYS A 81 -13.43 4.85 8.19
C LYS A 81 -12.03 5.21 8.67
N LEU A 82 -11.16 5.74 7.79
CA LEU A 82 -9.79 6.14 8.08
C LEU A 82 -9.66 7.67 7.92
N PRO A 83 -10.11 8.47 8.92
CA PRO A 83 -10.25 9.92 8.77
C PRO A 83 -8.93 10.67 8.54
N ASP A 84 -7.81 10.07 8.92
CA ASP A 84 -6.48 10.65 8.76
C ASP A 84 -5.75 10.16 7.49
N LEU A 85 -6.39 9.31 6.68
CA LEU A 85 -5.78 8.75 5.47
C LEU A 85 -6.16 9.61 4.26
N ALA A 86 -5.15 10.25 3.66
CA ALA A 86 -5.29 10.84 2.35
C ALA A 86 -5.04 9.79 1.26
N VAL A 87 -5.93 9.72 0.27
CA VAL A 87 -5.84 8.78 -0.86
C VAL A 87 -5.81 9.54 -2.17
N GLU A 88 -4.83 9.21 -3.02
CA GLU A 88 -4.73 9.67 -4.40
C GLU A 88 -4.87 8.44 -5.31
N VAL A 89 -5.84 8.44 -6.22
CA VAL A 89 -6.17 7.32 -7.12
C VAL A 89 -6.19 7.78 -8.56
#